data_AF-A0A5J6Q5T3-F1
#
_entry.id   AF-A0A5J6Q5T3-F1
#
_cell.length_a   1.000
_cell.length_b   1.000
_cell.length_c   1.000
_cell.angle_alpha   90.00
_cell.angle_beta   90.00
_cell.angle_gamma   90.00
#
_symmetry.space_group_name_H-M   'P 1'
#
loop_
_entity.id
_entity.type
_entity.pdbx_description
1 polymer ?
#
loop_
_entity_poly.entity_id
_entity_poly.type
_entity_poly.pdbx_seq_one_letter_code
_entity_poly.pdbx_strand_id
1 'polypeptide(L)'
;MPKTFAPFGEGYPGAGDPCRRLGESDTTRPFLDHETTLVGCPDPAAAGALEGRTIAVIDGITLVSIPQSGAAVVEEWPDPPDPETGYNATADVFCGFAGAEPTDRCSAGVKRRWGSDGTTLVEIQKPDGRARAIYFQGVTPYGADSAEADGSAGWDFTVEREDDWNEIRYGPERYRIPDALVIGG
;
A
#
# COMPACT_ATOMS: atom_id res chain seq x y z
N MET A 1 6.78 25.97 23.40
CA MET A 1 5.44 25.34 23.45
C MET A 1 5.10 24.98 24.89
N PRO A 2 4.01 25.49 25.46
CA PRO A 2 3.57 25.13 26.80
C PRO A 2 3.13 23.66 26.91
N LYS A 3 3.36 23.03 28.07
CA LYS A 3 2.96 21.64 28.33
C LYS A 3 1.44 21.41 28.30
N THR A 4 0.66 22.46 28.50
CA THR A 4 -0.82 22.43 28.43
C THR A 4 -1.32 22.00 27.05
N PHE A 5 -0.52 22.12 26.00
CA PHE A 5 -0.83 21.64 24.65
C PHE A 5 -0.36 20.21 24.37
N ALA A 6 0.19 19.50 25.37
CA ALA A 6 0.79 18.18 25.23
C ALA A 6 1.71 18.03 23.99
N PRO A 7 2.71 18.92 23.79
CA PRO A 7 3.56 18.86 22.62
C PRO A 7 4.47 17.63 22.67
N PHE A 8 4.67 17.00 21.52
CA PHE A 8 5.58 15.87 21.36
C PHE A 8 6.44 16.01 20.10
N GLY A 9 7.58 15.30 20.11
CA GLY A 9 8.62 15.45 19.09
C GLY A 9 9.49 16.69 19.26
N GLU A 10 10.55 16.75 18.46
CA GLU A 10 11.60 17.80 18.50
C GLU A 10 11.37 18.93 17.48
N GLY A 11 10.25 18.89 16.74
CA GLY A 11 9.88 19.85 15.70
C GLY A 11 8.82 19.29 14.76
N TYR A 12 8.29 20.12 13.86
CA TYR A 12 7.39 19.75 12.78
C TYR A 12 7.52 20.71 11.59
N PRO A 13 7.63 20.21 10.34
CA PRO A 13 7.58 18.79 9.95
C PRO A 13 8.84 17.97 10.30
N GLY A 14 10.01 18.59 10.38
CA GLY A 14 11.29 17.99 10.76
C GLY A 14 11.74 18.33 12.19
N ALA A 15 12.77 17.63 12.67
CA ALA A 15 13.38 17.93 13.97
C ALA A 15 14.10 19.30 13.94
N GLY A 16 13.90 20.11 14.97
CA GLY A 16 14.44 21.48 15.05
C GLY A 16 13.56 22.56 14.42
N ASP A 17 12.48 22.18 13.72
CA ASP A 17 11.51 23.13 13.20
C ASP A 17 10.69 23.80 14.32
N PRO A 18 10.22 25.04 14.11
CA PRO A 18 9.61 25.85 15.18
C PRO A 18 8.28 25.29 15.70
N CYS A 19 7.52 24.58 14.86
CA CYS A 19 6.23 24.01 15.23
C CYS A 19 6.39 22.63 15.89
N ARG A 20 5.36 22.13 16.58
CA ARG A 20 5.35 20.79 17.18
C ARG A 20 3.97 20.14 17.09
N ARG A 21 3.95 18.80 16.96
CA ARG A 21 2.70 18.02 17.04
C ARG A 21 2.15 18.10 18.47
N LEU A 22 0.83 18.16 18.57
CA LEU A 22 0.12 18.30 19.84
C LEU A 22 -0.72 17.06 20.12
N GLY A 23 -0.52 16.47 21.29
CA GLY A 23 -1.28 15.31 21.76
C GLY A 23 -2.54 15.72 22.51
N GLU A 24 -3.21 14.74 23.13
CA GLU A 24 -4.43 14.98 23.91
C GLU A 24 -4.16 15.72 25.23
N SER A 25 -4.86 16.83 25.42
CA SER A 25 -4.92 17.61 26.67
C SER A 25 -6.26 18.34 26.77
N ASP A 26 -6.62 18.87 27.94
CA ASP A 26 -7.83 19.68 28.08
C ASP A 26 -7.90 20.87 27.10
N THR A 27 -6.74 21.38 26.66
CA THR A 27 -6.66 22.49 25.68
C THR A 27 -6.81 22.03 24.24
N THR A 28 -6.27 20.84 23.88
CA THR A 28 -6.22 20.37 22.49
C THR A 28 -7.36 19.43 22.11
N ARG A 29 -7.99 18.78 23.10
CA ARG A 29 -9.11 17.83 22.91
C ARG A 29 -10.21 18.30 21.96
N PRO A 30 -10.67 19.57 21.98
CA PRO A 30 -11.70 20.04 21.05
C PRO A 30 -11.27 20.10 19.59
N PHE A 31 -9.97 20.02 19.32
CA PHE A 31 -9.35 20.22 18.01
C PHE A 31 -8.73 18.94 17.43
N LEU A 32 -8.69 17.86 18.22
CA LEU A 32 -8.16 16.58 17.76
C LEU A 32 -9.22 15.87 16.92
N ASP A 33 -8.81 15.53 15.71
CA ASP A 33 -9.60 14.79 14.73
C ASP A 33 -8.74 13.60 14.28
N HIS A 34 -9.35 12.42 14.17
CA HIS A 34 -8.71 11.22 13.64
C HIS A 34 -8.22 11.33 12.18
N GLU A 35 -8.68 12.35 11.45
CA GLU A 35 -8.32 12.59 10.04
C GLU A 35 -7.22 13.67 9.87
N THR A 36 -6.84 14.38 10.93
CA THR A 36 -5.84 15.47 10.84
C THR A 36 -4.81 15.43 11.96
N THR A 37 -3.57 15.77 11.63
CA THR A 37 -2.54 16.03 12.63
C THR A 37 -2.69 17.44 13.17
N LEU A 38 -2.87 17.57 14.48
CA LEU A 38 -2.88 18.87 15.16
C LEU A 38 -1.45 19.33 15.44
N VAL A 39 -1.10 20.53 14.95
CA VAL A 39 0.22 21.14 15.10
C VAL A 39 0.08 22.51 15.76
N GLY A 40 0.94 22.80 16.72
CA GLY A 40 1.09 24.12 17.31
C GLY A 40 2.33 24.81 16.74
N CYS A 41 2.20 26.08 16.41
CA CYS A 41 3.30 26.94 15.95
C CYS A 41 3.46 28.16 16.88
N PRO A 42 4.69 28.64 17.09
CA PRO A 42 4.97 29.75 18.01
C PRO A 42 4.47 31.11 17.49
N ASP A 43 4.24 31.22 16.18
CA ASP A 43 3.75 32.43 15.54
C ASP A 43 3.00 32.11 14.22
N PRO A 44 2.21 33.07 13.68
CA PRO A 44 1.48 32.88 12.45
C PRO A 44 2.35 32.69 11.20
N ALA A 45 3.60 33.18 11.20
CA ALA A 45 4.49 33.02 10.05
C ALA A 45 4.98 31.57 9.94
N ALA A 46 5.34 30.95 11.07
CA ALA A 46 5.65 29.54 11.16
C ALA A 46 4.44 28.66 10.79
N ALA A 47 3.23 29.05 11.20
CA ALA A 47 2.01 28.35 10.82
C ALA A 47 1.70 28.45 9.32
N GLY A 48 1.91 29.63 8.72
CA GLY A 48 1.68 29.86 7.29
C GLY A 48 2.64 29.10 6.36
N ALA A 49 3.74 28.58 6.89
CA ALA A 49 4.66 27.72 6.16
C ALA A 49 4.20 26.25 6.10
N LEU A 50 3.17 25.87 6.86
CA LEU A 50 2.63 24.52 6.87
C LEU A 50 1.53 24.34 5.83
N GLU A 51 1.45 23.14 5.24
CA GLU A 51 0.40 22.74 4.30
C GLU A 51 -0.89 22.33 5.03
N GLY A 52 -1.47 23.25 5.81
CA GLY A 52 -2.74 22.99 6.49
C GLY A 52 -3.50 24.23 6.90
N ARG A 53 -4.59 24.02 7.65
CA ARG A 53 -5.53 25.08 8.00
C ARG A 53 -5.29 25.56 9.42
N THR A 54 -5.07 26.85 9.59
CA THR A 54 -5.12 27.47 10.92
C THR A 54 -6.53 27.41 11.46
N ILE A 55 -6.71 26.81 12.64
CA ILE A 55 -8.03 26.57 13.25
C ILE A 55 -8.26 27.39 14.53
N ALA A 56 -7.19 27.81 15.21
CA ALA A 56 -7.29 28.64 16.41
C ALA A 56 -5.96 29.32 16.75
N VAL A 57 -6.02 30.35 17.60
CA VAL A 57 -4.85 30.93 18.27
C VAL A 57 -5.15 30.98 19.76
N ILE A 58 -4.35 30.31 20.58
CA ILE A 58 -4.56 30.19 22.04
C ILE A 58 -3.23 30.46 22.73
N ASP A 59 -3.19 31.41 23.67
CA ASP A 59 -1.98 31.78 24.43
C ASP A 59 -0.75 32.07 23.55
N GLY A 60 -0.97 32.70 22.39
CA GLY A 60 0.07 33.02 21.41
C GLY A 60 0.53 31.84 20.56
N ILE A 61 -0.07 30.64 20.71
CA ILE A 61 0.19 29.48 19.88
C ILE A 61 -0.84 29.40 18.76
N THR A 62 -0.38 29.34 17.52
CA THR A 62 -1.23 29.12 16.35
C THR A 62 -1.44 27.61 16.16
N LEU A 63 -2.68 27.17 16.25
CA LEU A 63 -3.10 25.79 16.04
C LEU A 63 -3.43 25.58 14.56
N VAL A 64 -2.78 24.60 13.96
CA VAL A 64 -2.93 24.23 12.55
C VAL A 64 -3.37 22.77 12.49
N SER A 65 -4.49 22.53 11.79
CA SER A 65 -4.94 21.20 11.42
C SER A 65 -4.32 20.86 10.07
N ILE A 66 -3.40 19.90 10.06
CA ILE A 66 -2.76 19.38 8.85
C ILE A 66 -3.54 18.14 8.43
N PRO A 67 -4.17 18.11 7.25
CA PRO A 67 -4.85 16.91 6.78
C PRO A 67 -3.85 15.75 6.70
N GLN A 68 -4.21 14.57 7.20
CA GLN A 68 -3.35 13.39 7.08
C GLN A 68 -3.17 12.95 5.62
N SER A 69 -3.95 13.50 4.69
CA SER A 69 -3.74 13.36 3.24
C SER A 69 -2.60 14.22 2.67
N GLY A 70 -1.85 14.93 3.52
CA GLY A 70 -0.53 15.51 3.21
C GLY A 70 0.61 14.75 3.88
N ALA A 71 0.43 13.47 4.22
CA ALA A 71 1.55 12.60 4.52
C ALA A 71 2.49 12.68 3.30
N ALA A 72 3.73 13.13 3.53
CA ALA A 72 4.84 12.79 2.66
C ALA A 72 4.62 11.35 2.21
N VAL A 73 4.72 11.08 0.92
CA VAL A 73 4.73 9.73 0.36
C VAL A 73 5.66 8.88 1.23
N VAL A 74 5.07 8.22 2.23
CA VAL A 74 5.54 6.92 2.61
C VAL A 74 5.43 6.20 1.27
N GLU A 75 6.54 5.62 0.79
CA GLU A 75 6.34 4.41 0.01
C GLU A 75 5.29 3.63 0.78
N GLU A 76 4.11 3.49 0.18
CA GLU A 76 3.01 2.75 0.76
C GLU A 76 3.60 1.42 1.17
N TRP A 77 3.80 1.24 2.48
CA TRP A 77 4.23 -0.04 2.98
C TRP A 77 3.10 -0.96 2.57
N PRO A 78 3.38 -2.00 1.76
CA PRO A 78 2.38 -3.02 1.48
C PRO A 78 1.67 -3.38 2.77
N ASP A 79 0.35 -3.55 2.75
CA ASP A 79 -0.40 -4.11 3.88
C ASP A 79 0.44 -5.17 4.58
N PRO A 80 0.72 -5.07 5.89
CA PRO A 80 1.59 -6.04 6.54
C PRO A 80 1.05 -7.46 6.25
N PRO A 81 1.91 -8.42 5.87
CA PRO A 81 1.42 -9.74 5.50
C PRO A 81 0.70 -10.36 6.69
N ASP A 82 -0.44 -10.98 6.40
CA ASP A 82 -1.19 -11.77 7.37
C ASP A 82 -0.28 -12.86 7.93
N PRO A 83 -0.17 -13.01 9.27
CA PRO A 83 0.79 -13.93 9.87
C PRO A 83 0.46 -15.42 9.69
N GLU A 84 -0.79 -15.76 9.36
CA GLU A 84 -1.22 -17.14 9.11
C GLU A 84 -0.93 -17.56 7.66
N THR A 85 -1.23 -16.68 6.71
CA THR A 85 -1.12 -16.98 5.27
C THR A 85 0.16 -16.46 4.63
N GLY A 86 0.77 -15.43 5.23
CA GLY A 86 1.92 -14.71 4.70
C GLY A 86 1.60 -13.79 3.52
N TYR A 87 0.33 -13.56 3.18
CA TYR A 87 -0.09 -12.68 2.09
C TYR A 87 -0.38 -11.26 2.58
N ASN A 88 -0.03 -10.26 1.77
CA ASN A 88 -0.44 -8.88 2.02
C ASN A 88 -1.94 -8.69 1.71
N ALA A 89 -2.46 -9.38 0.69
CA ALA A 89 -3.88 -9.39 0.35
C ALA A 89 -4.27 -10.70 -0.35
N THR A 90 -5.57 -10.98 -0.39
CA THR A 90 -6.14 -12.10 -1.13
C THR A 90 -7.33 -11.64 -1.97
N ALA A 91 -7.53 -12.28 -3.12
CA ALA A 91 -8.67 -12.02 -3.99
C ALA A 91 -8.93 -13.23 -4.90
N ASP A 92 -10.12 -13.30 -5.48
CA ASP A 92 -10.38 -14.21 -6.58
C ASP A 92 -9.98 -13.56 -7.92
N VAL A 93 -9.19 -14.27 -8.71
CA VAL A 93 -8.80 -13.89 -10.07
C VAL A 93 -9.47 -14.80 -11.09
N PHE A 94 -9.56 -14.34 -12.34
CA PHE A 94 -10.04 -15.19 -13.42
C PHE A 94 -8.93 -16.14 -13.87
N CYS A 95 -9.26 -17.42 -14.06
CA CYS A 95 -8.30 -18.45 -14.42
C CYS A 95 -8.90 -19.48 -15.39
N GLY A 96 -8.04 -20.13 -16.16
CA GLY A 96 -8.38 -21.19 -17.10
C GLY A 96 -7.22 -22.17 -17.24
N PHE A 97 -7.53 -23.46 -17.38
CA PHE A 97 -6.55 -24.54 -17.46
C PHE A 97 -6.78 -25.40 -18.69
N ALA A 98 -5.78 -26.21 -19.06
CA ALA A 98 -5.85 -27.08 -20.24
C ALA A 98 -6.23 -26.35 -21.55
N GLY A 99 -5.84 -25.07 -21.67
CA GLY A 99 -6.10 -24.21 -22.81
C GLY A 99 -7.48 -23.54 -22.81
N ALA A 100 -8.27 -23.71 -21.75
CA ALA A 100 -9.56 -23.04 -21.61
C ALA A 100 -9.41 -21.53 -21.40
N GLU A 101 -10.42 -20.77 -21.82
CA GLU A 101 -10.54 -19.34 -21.52
C GLU A 101 -10.64 -19.09 -20.01
N PRO A 102 -10.14 -17.96 -19.50
CA PRO A 102 -10.10 -17.69 -18.07
C PRO A 102 -11.46 -17.23 -17.55
N THR A 103 -12.44 -18.14 -17.48
CA THR A 103 -13.79 -17.85 -16.98
C THR A 103 -14.03 -18.33 -15.56
N ASP A 104 -13.17 -19.22 -15.04
CA ASP A 104 -13.25 -19.73 -13.68
C ASP A 104 -12.69 -18.71 -12.67
N ARG A 105 -13.02 -18.89 -11.39
CA ARG A 105 -12.51 -18.07 -10.28
C ARG A 105 -11.52 -18.90 -9.46
N CYS A 106 -10.27 -18.45 -9.41
CA CYS A 106 -9.22 -19.04 -8.58
C CYS A 106 -8.85 -18.09 -7.46
N SER A 107 -8.77 -18.61 -6.23
CA SER A 107 -8.26 -17.82 -5.11
C SER A 107 -6.78 -17.56 -5.28
N ALA A 108 -6.39 -16.30 -5.07
CA ALA A 108 -5.02 -15.83 -5.17
C ALA A 108 -4.62 -15.04 -3.92
N GLY A 109 -3.34 -15.14 -3.56
CA GLY A 109 -2.70 -14.32 -2.55
C GLY A 109 -1.51 -13.57 -3.15
N VAL A 110 -1.26 -12.35 -2.67
CA VAL A 110 -0.14 -11.53 -3.13
C VAL A 110 0.89 -11.34 -2.00
N LYS A 111 2.17 -11.49 -2.34
CA LYS A 111 3.32 -11.12 -1.51
C LYS A 111 4.11 -10.02 -2.22
N ARG A 112 3.86 -8.78 -1.83
CA ARG A 112 4.51 -7.58 -2.37
C ARG A 112 5.92 -7.46 -1.82
N ARG A 113 6.86 -7.07 -2.68
CA ARG A 113 8.29 -6.99 -2.33
C ARG A 113 8.83 -8.31 -1.73
N TRP A 114 8.36 -9.42 -2.28
CA TRP A 114 8.82 -10.77 -1.92
C TRP A 114 10.32 -10.96 -2.23
N GLY A 115 10.79 -10.40 -3.35
CA GLY A 115 12.21 -10.36 -3.72
C GLY A 115 12.91 -9.11 -3.21
N SER A 116 14.22 -9.19 -2.94
CA SER A 116 15.06 -8.03 -2.57
C SER A 116 15.21 -7.00 -3.69
N ASP A 117 14.83 -7.36 -4.92
CA ASP A 117 14.77 -6.53 -6.12
C ASP A 117 13.42 -5.80 -6.29
N GLY A 118 12.49 -5.98 -5.35
CA GLY A 118 11.15 -5.40 -5.42
C GLY A 118 10.13 -6.26 -6.18
N THR A 119 10.47 -7.51 -6.50
CA THR A 119 9.53 -8.47 -7.09
C THR A 119 8.29 -8.67 -6.22
N THR A 120 7.11 -8.60 -6.82
CA THR A 120 5.84 -9.03 -6.21
C THR A 120 5.48 -10.43 -6.71
N LEU A 121 5.10 -11.30 -5.79
CA LEU A 121 4.67 -12.68 -6.07
C LEU A 121 3.15 -12.77 -5.96
N VAL A 122 2.46 -13.26 -6.99
CA VAL A 122 1.04 -13.62 -6.93
C VAL A 122 0.93 -15.15 -6.99
N GLU A 123 0.46 -15.77 -5.90
CA GLU A 123 0.25 -17.21 -5.80
C GLU A 123 -1.22 -17.54 -6.04
N ILE A 124 -1.50 -18.32 -7.08
CA ILE A 124 -2.85 -18.66 -7.56
C ILE A 124 -3.09 -20.14 -7.32
N GLN A 125 -4.14 -20.46 -6.57
CA GLN A 125 -4.49 -21.84 -6.28
C GLN A 125 -5.16 -22.50 -7.47
N LYS A 126 -4.62 -23.66 -7.87
CA LYS A 126 -5.13 -24.46 -8.98
C LYS A 126 -6.11 -25.52 -8.48
N PRO A 127 -7.02 -26.00 -9.34
CA PRO A 127 -7.96 -27.08 -9.00
C PRO A 127 -7.28 -28.40 -8.59
N ASP A 128 -6.04 -28.62 -9.02
CA ASP A 128 -5.26 -29.81 -8.66
C ASP A 128 -4.59 -29.73 -7.27
N GLY A 129 -4.86 -28.65 -6.53
CA GLY A 129 -4.33 -28.42 -5.18
C GLY A 129 -2.92 -27.82 -5.14
N ARG A 130 -2.29 -27.57 -6.30
CA ARG A 130 -1.00 -26.88 -6.38
C ARG A 130 -1.20 -25.37 -6.55
N ALA A 131 -0.18 -24.59 -6.26
CA ALA A 131 -0.14 -23.16 -6.56
C ALA A 131 0.60 -22.90 -7.88
N ARG A 132 0.26 -21.79 -8.53
CA ARG A 132 1.06 -21.15 -9.58
C ARG A 132 1.56 -19.82 -9.03
N ALA A 133 2.86 -19.61 -9.04
CA ALA A 133 3.47 -18.33 -8.71
C ALA A 133 3.69 -17.53 -9.99
N ILE A 134 3.16 -16.30 -10.04
CA ILE A 134 3.41 -15.32 -11.10
C ILE A 134 4.24 -14.18 -10.51
N TYR A 135 5.31 -13.82 -11.19
CA TYR A 135 6.23 -12.77 -10.76
C TYR A 135 5.93 -11.44 -11.47
N PHE A 136 5.90 -10.37 -10.70
CA PHE A 136 5.60 -9.01 -11.15
C PHE A 136 6.71 -8.04 -10.79
N GLN A 137 7.01 -7.12 -11.71
CA GLN A 137 7.77 -5.89 -11.44
C GLN A 137 6.82 -4.71 -11.59
N GLY A 138 6.49 -4.05 -10.47
CA GLY A 138 5.36 -3.12 -10.46
C GLY A 138 4.07 -3.85 -10.85
N VAL A 139 3.37 -3.36 -11.88
CA VAL A 139 2.14 -4.00 -12.43
C VAL A 139 2.42 -4.95 -13.60
N THR A 140 3.67 -5.09 -14.04
CA THR A 140 4.01 -5.90 -15.22
C THR A 140 4.43 -7.31 -14.83
N PRO A 141 3.69 -8.36 -15.21
CA PRO A 141 4.12 -9.73 -15.01
C PRO A 141 5.25 -10.07 -15.98
N TYR A 142 6.27 -10.75 -15.48
CA TYR A 142 7.46 -11.09 -16.28
C TYR A 142 7.80 -12.59 -16.29
N GLY A 143 7.13 -13.40 -15.47
CA GLY A 143 7.35 -14.84 -15.48
C GLY A 143 6.46 -15.59 -14.50
N ALA A 144 6.63 -16.91 -14.49
CA ALA A 144 5.99 -17.83 -13.57
C ALA A 144 6.99 -18.84 -13.01
N ASP A 145 6.68 -19.48 -11.89
CA ASP A 145 7.45 -20.62 -11.42
C ASP A 145 7.38 -21.76 -12.46
N SER A 146 8.53 -22.30 -12.83
CA SER A 146 8.65 -23.34 -13.86
C SER A 146 9.36 -24.55 -13.31
N ALA A 147 8.84 -25.75 -13.60
CA ALA A 147 9.44 -27.01 -13.18
C ALA A 147 9.33 -28.08 -14.25
N GLU A 148 10.35 -28.92 -14.39
CA GLU A 148 10.24 -30.12 -15.26
C GLU A 148 9.26 -31.14 -14.66
N ALA A 149 9.20 -31.21 -13.32
CA ALA A 149 8.35 -32.16 -12.60
C ALA A 149 6.86 -31.99 -12.89
N ASP A 150 6.42 -30.78 -13.29
CA ASP A 150 5.05 -30.53 -13.71
C ASP A 150 4.88 -30.17 -15.19
N GLY A 151 5.96 -30.32 -15.98
CA GLY A 151 5.97 -30.08 -17.41
C GLY A 151 5.96 -28.61 -17.82
N SER A 152 6.05 -27.67 -16.88
CA SER A 152 5.98 -26.23 -17.17
C SER A 152 7.31 -25.61 -17.62
N ALA A 153 8.44 -26.30 -17.45
CA ALA A 153 9.77 -25.80 -17.82
C ALA A 153 9.94 -25.35 -19.29
N GLY A 154 9.10 -25.86 -20.20
CA GLY A 154 9.12 -25.50 -21.63
C GLY A 154 7.97 -24.60 -22.08
N TRP A 155 7.18 -24.06 -21.16
CA TRP A 155 6.01 -23.26 -21.51
C TRP A 155 6.38 -21.82 -21.81
N ASP A 156 5.80 -21.29 -22.89
CA ASP A 156 5.89 -19.87 -23.21
C ASP A 156 5.08 -19.04 -22.23
N PHE A 157 5.64 -17.91 -21.82
CA PHE A 157 4.99 -16.90 -20.99
C PHE A 157 4.71 -15.67 -21.84
N THR A 158 3.43 -15.35 -22.03
CA THR A 158 3.00 -14.17 -22.80
C THR A 158 1.99 -13.37 -21.99
N VAL A 159 2.05 -12.05 -22.15
CA VAL A 159 1.17 -11.12 -21.45
C VAL A 159 0.49 -10.22 -22.48
N GLU A 160 -0.81 -10.10 -22.35
CA GLU A 160 -1.63 -9.09 -23.03
C GLU A 160 -2.22 -8.16 -21.97
N ARG A 161 -2.33 -6.88 -22.31
CA ARG A 161 -2.77 -5.82 -21.39
C ARG A 161 -4.15 -5.35 -21.83
N GLU A 162 -5.11 -5.40 -20.92
CA GLU A 162 -6.46 -4.86 -21.13
C GLU A 162 -6.80 -3.95 -19.96
N ASP A 163 -6.78 -2.63 -20.18
CA ASP A 163 -7.02 -1.61 -19.15
C ASP A 163 -6.16 -1.78 -17.89
N ASP A 164 -6.76 -2.15 -16.75
CA ASP A 164 -6.13 -2.43 -15.45
C ASP A 164 -5.90 -3.93 -15.21
N TRP A 165 -6.08 -4.77 -16.23
CA TRP A 165 -5.90 -6.22 -16.17
C TRP A 165 -4.69 -6.70 -16.96
N ASN A 166 -4.03 -7.72 -16.42
CA ASN A 166 -2.99 -8.47 -17.09
C ASN A 166 -3.55 -9.83 -17.49
N GLU A 167 -3.67 -10.07 -18.80
CA GLU A 167 -4.02 -11.37 -19.36
C GLU A 167 -2.75 -12.18 -19.63
N ILE A 168 -2.52 -13.19 -18.80
CA ILE A 168 -1.31 -13.99 -18.82
C ILE A 168 -1.64 -15.34 -19.43
N ARG A 169 -0.84 -15.75 -20.42
CA ARG A 169 -0.82 -17.12 -20.93
C ARG A 169 0.50 -17.76 -20.55
N TYR A 170 0.45 -18.88 -19.85
CA TYR A 170 1.61 -19.68 -19.50
C TYR A 170 1.35 -21.12 -19.91
N GLY A 171 1.83 -21.49 -21.11
CA GLY A 171 1.50 -22.77 -21.74
C GLY A 171 -0.03 -22.98 -21.84
N PRO A 172 -0.62 -24.03 -21.23
CA PRO A 172 -2.06 -24.28 -21.22
C PRO A 172 -2.83 -23.48 -20.14
N GLU A 173 -2.15 -22.69 -19.31
CA GLU A 173 -2.78 -21.89 -18.25
C GLU A 173 -3.10 -20.48 -18.75
N ARG A 174 -4.20 -19.92 -18.25
CA ARG A 174 -4.68 -18.56 -18.53
C ARG A 174 -5.03 -17.89 -17.21
N TYR A 175 -4.63 -16.64 -17.03
CA TYR A 175 -4.94 -15.84 -15.84
C TYR A 175 -5.30 -14.42 -16.24
N ARG A 176 -6.31 -13.81 -15.62
CA ARG A 176 -6.53 -12.35 -15.66
C ARG A 176 -6.36 -11.80 -14.26
N ILE A 177 -5.32 -11.01 -14.07
CA ILE A 177 -4.91 -10.47 -12.77
C ILE A 177 -5.03 -8.95 -12.80
N PRO A 178 -5.83 -8.33 -11.91
CA PRO A 178 -5.98 -6.89 -11.88
C PRO A 178 -4.79 -6.25 -11.18
N ASP A 179 -4.41 -5.05 -11.60
CA ASP A 179 -3.32 -4.28 -10.99
C ASP A 179 -3.56 -4.05 -9.49
N ALA A 180 -4.81 -3.76 -9.11
CA ALA A 180 -5.19 -3.51 -7.72
C ALA A 180 -4.80 -4.65 -6.77
N LEU A 181 -4.84 -5.91 -7.24
CA LEU A 181 -4.33 -7.03 -6.43
C LEU A 181 -2.82 -6.90 -6.22
N VAL A 182 -2.08 -6.56 -7.27
CA VAL A 182 -0.61 -6.48 -7.27
C VAL A 182 -0.11 -5.31 -6.43
N ILE A 183 -0.66 -4.10 -6.61
CA ILE A 183 -0.13 -2.87 -5.99
C ILE A 183 -0.90 -2.40 -4.74
N GLY A 184 -2.12 -2.86 -4.50
CA GLY A 184 -3.02 -2.27 -3.49
C GLY A 184 -4.03 -1.32 -4.14
N GLY A 185 -5.04 -0.88 -3.37
CA GLY A 185 -6.10 0.01 -3.84
C GLY A 185 -6.33 1.18 -2.90
#